data_AF-A0A7Y0KJR9-F1
#
_entry.id   AF-A0A7Y0KJR9-F1
#
_cell.length_a   1.000
_cell.length_b   1.000
_cell.length_c   1.000
_cell.angle_alpha   90.00
_cell.angle_beta   90.00
_cell.angle_gamma   90.00
#
_symmetry.space_group_name_H-M   'P 1'
#
loop_
_entity.id
_entity.type
_entity.pdbx_description
1 polymer ?
#
loop_
_entity_poly.entity_id
_entity_poly.type
_entity_poly.pdbx_seq_one_letter_code
_entity_poly.pdbx_strand_id
1 'polypeptide(L)'
;MSRLAAAVAATADQLRAANHATVRGPITATEAYDVVGHLDDLAHRLPQLLDFLIRSLRRADAVEYFDDRDSPSEQALCRAYGHLDDTRHHAAEMAAHLTAAHNQLGHLGRHHPED
;
A
#
# COMPACT_ATOMS: atom_id res chain seq x y z
N MET A 1 7.92 -19.08 7.82
CA MET A 1 7.36 -17.84 7.25
C MET A 1 7.76 -17.74 5.78
N SER A 2 6.84 -17.46 4.85
CA SER A 2 7.18 -17.35 3.43
C SER A 2 8.11 -16.15 3.18
N ARG A 3 8.97 -16.22 2.15
CA ARG A 3 9.84 -15.08 1.77
C ARG A 3 9.04 -13.82 1.48
N LEU A 4 7.84 -13.99 0.89
CA LEU A 4 6.91 -12.89 0.63
C LEU A 4 6.44 -12.24 1.94
N ALA A 5 5.97 -13.04 2.91
CA ALA A 5 5.50 -12.53 4.20
C ALA A 5 6.63 -11.82 4.97
N ALA A 6 7.85 -12.36 4.92
CA ALA A 6 9.02 -11.72 5.52
C ALA A 6 9.33 -10.35 4.89
N ALA A 7 9.26 -10.25 3.56
CA ALA A 7 9.50 -9.00 2.86
C ALA A 7 8.42 -7.95 3.17
N VAL A 8 7.13 -8.33 3.16
CA VAL A 8 6.02 -7.43 3.50
C VAL A 8 6.13 -6.94 4.96
N ALA A 9 6.48 -7.82 5.89
CA ALA A 9 6.68 -7.45 7.30
C ALA A 9 7.81 -6.42 7.46
N ALA A 10 8.95 -6.63 6.78
CA ALA A 10 10.05 -5.68 6.80
C ALA A 10 9.65 -4.29 6.26
N THR A 11 8.88 -4.24 5.16
CA THR A 11 8.33 -2.98 4.63
C THR A 11 7.38 -2.31 5.63
N ALA A 12 6.52 -3.06 6.31
CA ALA A 12 5.62 -2.53 7.32
C ALA A 12 6.38 -1.92 8.52
N ASP A 13 7.46 -2.57 8.96
CA ASP A 13 8.32 -2.05 10.03
C ASP A 13 9.05 -0.77 9.61
N GLN A 14 9.49 -0.67 8.36
CA GLN A 14 10.09 0.54 7.80
C GLN A 14 9.09 1.70 7.76
N LEU A 15 7.85 1.45 7.30
CA LEU A 15 6.79 2.46 7.31
C LEU A 15 6.46 2.90 8.74
N ARG A 16 6.43 1.97 9.70
CA ARG A 16 6.25 2.30 11.12
C ARG A 16 7.37 3.21 11.64
N ALA A 17 8.62 2.91 11.30
CA ALA A 17 9.76 3.74 11.68
C ALA A 17 9.68 5.14 11.06
N ALA A 18 9.27 5.25 9.79
CA ALA A 18 9.05 6.53 9.11
C ALA A 18 7.94 7.35 9.81
N ASN A 19 6.80 6.73 10.14
CA ASN A 19 5.73 7.37 10.89
C ASN A 19 6.17 7.87 12.28
N HIS A 20 7.09 7.17 12.95
CA HIS A 20 7.66 7.66 14.21
C HIS A 20 8.63 8.83 14.02
N ALA A 21 9.28 8.95 12.85
CA ALA A 21 10.17 10.06 12.53
C ALA A 21 9.40 11.34 12.24
N THR A 22 8.24 11.26 11.58
CA THR A 22 7.39 12.43 11.25
C THR A 22 6.77 13.11 12.48
N VAL A 23 6.78 12.46 13.65
CA VAL A 23 6.34 13.06 14.93
C VAL A 23 7.33 14.11 15.45
N ARG A 24 8.56 14.19 14.93
CA ARG A 24 9.68 14.93 15.54
C ARG A 24 9.77 16.41 15.17
N GLY A 25 8.92 16.93 14.30
CA GLY A 25 8.91 18.35 13.93
C GLY A 25 8.33 18.63 12.54
N PRO A 26 8.25 19.91 12.15
CA PRO A 26 7.82 20.28 10.81
C PRO A 26 8.79 19.76 9.74
N ILE A 27 8.26 19.28 8.63
CA ILE A 27 9.04 18.89 7.45
C ILE A 27 9.11 20.05 6.46
N THR A 28 10.22 20.17 5.73
CA THR A 28 10.38 21.14 4.64
C THR A 28 9.58 20.72 3.40
N ALA A 29 9.33 21.66 2.48
CA ALA A 29 8.66 21.36 1.21
C ALA A 29 9.44 20.35 0.35
N THR A 30 10.77 20.38 0.39
CA THR A 30 11.64 19.42 -0.29
C THR A 30 11.52 18.03 0.32
N GLU A 31 11.57 17.91 1.65
CA GLU A 31 11.35 16.62 2.32
C GLU A 31 9.94 16.08 2.06
N ALA A 32 8.93 16.94 2.03
CA ALA A 32 7.57 16.55 1.69
C ALA A 32 7.48 16.03 0.24
N TYR A 33 8.17 16.66 -0.72
CA TYR A 33 8.23 16.21 -2.10
C TYR A 33 8.80 14.79 -2.20
N ASP A 34 9.95 14.54 -1.58
CA ASP A 34 10.61 13.22 -1.60
C ASP A 34 9.75 12.14 -0.91
N VAL A 35 9.18 12.45 0.26
CA VAL A 35 8.33 11.51 1.00
C VAL A 35 7.08 11.16 0.19
N VAL A 36 6.39 12.15 -0.40
CA VAL A 36 5.20 11.89 -1.22
C VAL A 36 5.56 11.10 -2.47
N GLY A 37 6.69 11.39 -3.13
CA GLY A 37 7.18 10.60 -4.26
C GLY A 37 7.45 9.13 -3.91
N HIS A 38 8.04 8.86 -2.75
CA HIS A 38 8.24 7.48 -2.30
C HIS A 38 6.93 6.77 -1.93
N LEU A 39 5.96 7.49 -1.36
CA LEU A 39 4.63 6.94 -1.11
C LEU A 39 3.89 6.63 -2.41
N ASP A 40 4.01 7.49 -3.42
CA ASP A 40 3.47 7.30 -4.76
C ASP A 40 4.03 6.02 -5.41
N ASP A 41 5.35 5.83 -5.36
CA ASP A 41 6.01 4.62 -5.85
C ASP A 41 5.52 3.34 -5.14
N LEU A 42 5.31 3.40 -3.81
CA LEU A 42 4.78 2.29 -3.03
C LEU A 42 3.33 1.97 -3.41
N ALA A 43 2.50 3.01 -3.54
CA ALA A 43 1.10 2.88 -3.92
C ALA A 43 0.95 2.22 -5.30
N HIS A 44 1.78 2.57 -6.27
CA HIS A 44 1.78 1.96 -7.60
C HIS A 44 2.19 0.47 -7.62
N ARG A 45 2.98 0.02 -6.64
CA ARG A 45 3.42 -1.39 -6.56
C ARG A 45 2.38 -2.29 -5.88
N LEU A 46 1.52 -1.73 -5.04
CA LEU A 46 0.57 -2.50 -4.25
C LEU A 46 -0.46 -3.27 -5.09
N PRO A 47 -1.05 -2.73 -6.18
CA PRO A 47 -2.00 -3.46 -7.02
C PRO A 47 -1.44 -4.78 -7.57
N GLN A 48 -0.18 -4.81 -7.98
CA GLN A 48 0.46 -6.02 -8.51
C GLN A 48 0.56 -7.12 -7.45
N LEU A 49 0.91 -6.76 -6.22
CA LEU A 49 0.97 -7.70 -5.10
C LEU A 49 -0.42 -8.22 -4.74
N LEU A 50 -1.43 -7.34 -4.72
CA LEU A 50 -2.82 -7.72 -4.45
C LEU A 50 -3.36 -8.66 -5.54
N ASP A 51 -3.08 -8.40 -6.81
CA ASP A 51 -3.43 -9.31 -7.92
C ASP A 51 -2.85 -10.71 -7.73
N PHE A 52 -1.58 -10.79 -7.30
CA PHE A 52 -0.94 -12.06 -7.01
C PHE A 52 -1.67 -12.81 -5.86
N LEU A 53 -2.01 -12.11 -4.78
CA LEU A 53 -2.72 -12.70 -3.64
C LEU A 53 -4.13 -13.15 -4.04
N ILE A 54 -4.90 -12.34 -4.78
CA ILE A 54 -6.23 -12.69 -5.30
C ILE A 54 -6.16 -13.97 -6.13
N ARG A 55 -5.21 -14.04 -7.08
CA ARG A 55 -5.04 -15.23 -7.93
C ARG A 55 -4.62 -16.47 -7.14
N SER A 56 -3.81 -16.28 -6.09
CA SER A 56 -3.36 -17.37 -5.23
C SER A 56 -4.51 -17.92 -4.38
N LEU A 57 -5.31 -17.04 -3.76
CA LEU A 57 -6.48 -17.43 -2.97
C LEU A 57 -7.56 -18.09 -3.81
N ARG A 58 -7.81 -17.62 -5.04
CA ARG A 58 -8.76 -18.25 -5.97
C ARG A 58 -8.37 -19.67 -6.41
N ARG A 59 -7.10 -20.06 -6.20
CA ARG A 59 -6.57 -21.39 -6.50
C ARG A 59 -6.41 -22.26 -5.25
N ALA A 60 -6.63 -21.71 -4.06
CA ALA A 60 -6.51 -22.44 -2.82
C ALA A 60 -7.69 -23.42 -2.69
N ASP A 61 -7.41 -24.64 -2.22
CA ASP A 61 -8.46 -25.64 -1.97
C ASP A 61 -9.11 -25.35 -0.62
N ALA A 62 -10.42 -25.10 -0.61
CA ALA A 62 -11.16 -24.76 0.59
C ALA A 62 -11.19 -25.88 1.63
N VAL A 63 -10.99 -27.13 1.22
CA VAL A 63 -10.98 -28.31 2.09
C VAL A 63 -9.76 -28.30 3.03
N GLU A 64 -8.73 -27.53 2.72
CA GLU A 64 -7.51 -27.41 3.54
C GLU A 64 -7.64 -26.39 4.69
N TYR A 65 -8.77 -25.69 4.80
CA TYR A 65 -8.96 -24.60 5.76
C TYR A 65 -10.16 -24.83 6.66
N PHE A 66 -10.06 -24.35 7.91
CA PHE A 66 -11.15 -24.29 8.87
C PHE A 66 -11.42 -22.81 9.19
N ASP A 67 -12.68 -22.36 9.14
CA ASP A 67 -13.05 -21.05 9.68
C ASP A 67 -13.43 -21.23 11.16
N ASP A 68 -12.72 -20.53 12.05
CA ASP A 68 -12.95 -20.56 13.50
C ASP A 68 -14.35 -20.05 13.92
N ARG A 69 -15.15 -19.54 12.97
CA ARG A 69 -16.52 -19.05 13.15
C ARG A 69 -17.58 -20.03 12.61
N ASP A 70 -17.25 -21.31 12.44
CA ASP A 70 -18.13 -22.37 11.90
C ASP A 70 -18.76 -22.02 10.53
N SER A 71 -18.09 -21.17 9.74
CA SER A 71 -18.52 -20.80 8.39
C SER A 71 -17.84 -21.67 7.34
N PRO A 72 -18.47 -21.95 6.18
CA PRO A 72 -17.80 -22.67 5.11
C PRO A 72 -16.56 -21.92 4.62
N SER A 73 -15.40 -22.57 4.63
CA SER A 73 -14.10 -21.99 4.24
C SER A 73 -14.11 -21.37 2.83
N GLU A 74 -14.91 -21.92 1.92
CA GLU A 74 -15.16 -21.35 0.59
C GLU A 74 -15.73 -19.93 0.66
N GLN A 75 -16.67 -19.67 1.57
CA GLN A 75 -17.24 -18.33 1.76
C GLN A 75 -16.22 -17.36 2.34
N ALA A 76 -15.38 -17.83 3.27
CA ALA A 76 -14.31 -17.02 3.85
C ALA A 76 -13.27 -16.63 2.79
N LEU A 77 -12.83 -17.58 1.96
CA LEU A 77 -11.93 -17.33 0.83
C LEU A 77 -12.56 -16.38 -0.20
N CYS A 78 -13.86 -16.55 -0.48
CA CYS A 78 -14.62 -15.68 -1.38
C CYS A 78 -14.62 -14.23 -0.92
N ARG A 79 -14.96 -14.01 0.36
CA ARG A 79 -14.94 -12.67 0.97
C ARG A 79 -13.52 -12.10 1.00
N ALA A 80 -12.52 -12.92 1.32
CA ALA A 80 -11.12 -12.48 1.38
C ALA A 80 -10.62 -11.94 0.05
N TYR A 81 -10.81 -12.66 -1.07
CA TYR A 81 -10.37 -12.12 -2.36
C TYR A 81 -11.22 -10.92 -2.81
N GLY A 82 -12.52 -10.88 -2.44
CA GLY A 82 -13.37 -9.70 -2.69
C GLY A 82 -12.80 -8.44 -2.04
N HIS A 83 -12.46 -8.53 -0.74
CA HIS A 83 -11.83 -7.42 -0.02
C HIS A 83 -10.45 -7.04 -0.59
N LEU A 84 -9.69 -8.01 -1.11
CA LEU A 84 -8.41 -7.71 -1.78
C LEU A 84 -8.60 -7.00 -3.12
N ASP A 85 -9.63 -7.33 -3.88
CA ASP A 85 -9.96 -6.63 -5.13
C ASP A 85 -10.42 -5.20 -4.86
N ASP A 86 -11.25 -5.00 -3.83
CA ASP A 86 -11.60 -3.65 -3.36
C ASP A 86 -10.34 -2.88 -2.96
N THR A 87 -9.46 -3.49 -2.16
CA THR A 87 -8.19 -2.86 -1.74
C THR A 87 -7.32 -2.50 -2.94
N ARG A 88 -7.32 -3.33 -3.99
CA ARG A 88 -6.57 -3.07 -5.23
C ARG A 88 -7.09 -1.82 -5.95
N HIS A 89 -8.40 -1.62 -5.96
CA HIS A 89 -9.01 -0.41 -6.52
C HIS A 89 -8.61 0.83 -5.71
N HIS A 90 -8.79 0.79 -4.39
CA HIS A 90 -8.40 1.90 -3.50
C HIS A 90 -6.90 2.23 -3.58
N ALA A 91 -6.05 1.22 -3.75
CA ALA A 91 -4.61 1.43 -3.93
C ALA A 91 -4.30 2.22 -5.22
N ALA A 92 -5.04 1.95 -6.31
CA ALA A 92 -4.88 2.70 -7.56
C ALA A 92 -5.37 4.15 -7.44
N GLU A 93 -6.48 4.38 -6.72
CA GLU A 93 -6.96 5.74 -6.42
C GLU A 93 -5.99 6.51 -5.52
N MET A 94 -5.45 5.86 -4.49
CA MET A 94 -4.42 6.41 -3.61
C MET A 94 -3.18 6.82 -4.41
N ALA A 95 -2.73 5.98 -5.34
CA ALA A 95 -1.62 6.28 -6.24
C ALA A 95 -1.91 7.53 -7.08
N ALA A 96 -3.10 7.65 -7.69
CA ALA A 96 -3.48 8.83 -8.46
C ALA A 96 -3.45 10.12 -7.62
N HIS A 97 -3.93 10.06 -6.37
CA HIS A 97 -3.87 11.20 -5.45
C HIS A 97 -2.45 11.57 -5.03
N LEU A 98 -1.59 10.57 -4.78
CA LEU A 98 -0.18 10.80 -4.42
C LEU A 98 0.59 11.40 -5.59
N THR A 99 0.40 10.90 -6.82
CA THR A 99 0.94 11.50 -8.04
C THR A 99 0.51 12.97 -8.17
N ALA A 100 -0.77 13.27 -7.96
CA ALA A 100 -1.27 14.64 -8.03
C ALA A 100 -0.60 15.53 -6.97
N ALA A 101 -0.49 15.07 -5.73
CA ALA A 101 0.18 15.81 -4.65
C ALA A 101 1.67 16.01 -4.95
N HIS A 102 2.38 14.99 -5.42
CA HIS A 102 3.79 15.04 -5.79
C HIS A 102 4.03 16.08 -6.90
N ASN A 103 3.16 16.10 -7.91
CA ASN A 103 3.22 17.09 -8.99
C ASN A 103 3.03 18.53 -8.46
N GLN A 104 2.07 18.75 -7.55
CA GLN A 104 1.85 20.06 -6.93
C GLN A 104 3.08 20.52 -6.12
N LEU A 105 3.68 19.63 -5.34
CA LEU A 105 4.91 19.93 -4.59
C LEU A 105 6.08 20.25 -5.54
N GLY A 106 6.18 19.56 -6.68
CA GLY A 106 7.17 19.85 -7.72
C GLY A 106 7.02 21.22 -8.40
N HIS A 107 5.88 21.90 -8.22
CA HIS A 107 5.73 23.30 -8.62
C HIS A 107 6.27 24.27 -7.57
N LEU A 108 6.27 23.92 -6.28
CA LEU A 108 6.78 24.79 -5.20
C LEU A 108 8.29 25.04 -5.33
N GLY A 109 9.09 24.04 -5.71
CA GLY A 109 10.52 24.20 -5.94
C GLY A 109 10.90 25.02 -7.18
N ARG A 110 9.96 25.21 -8.13
CA ARG A 110 10.12 26.07 -9.32
C ARG A 110 9.67 27.51 -9.07
N HIS A 111 9.15 27.82 -7.89
CA HIS A 111 8.65 29.14 -7.50
C HIS A 111 9.49 29.73 -6.34
N HIS A 112 10.82 29.61 -6.41
CA HIS A 112 11.67 30.42 -5.57
C HIS A 112 11.50 31.90 -5.97
N PRO A 113 11.25 32.82 -5.01
CA PRO A 113 11.07 34.24 -5.29
C PRO A 113 12.43 34.91 -5.52
N GLU A 114 13.00 34.70 -6.70
CA GLU A 114 14.10 35.52 -7.25
C GLU A 114 13.86 35.82 -8.75
N ASP A 115 12.60 36.01 -9.15
CA ASP A 115 12.20 36.65 -10.42
C ASP A 115 11.40 37.95 -10.12
#